data_AF-A0AAD2DQZ0-F1
#
_entry.id   AF-A0AAD2DQZ0-F1
#
_cell.length_a   1.000
_cell.length_b   1.000
_cell.length_c   1.000
_cell.angle_alpha   90.00
_cell.angle_beta   90.00
_cell.angle_gamma   90.00
#
_symmetry.space_group_name_H-M   'P 1'
#
loop_
_entity.id
_entity.type
_entity.pdbx_description
1 polymer ?
#
loop_
_entity_poly.entity_id
_entity_poly.type
_entity_poly.pdbx_seq_one_letter_code
_entity_poly.pdbx_strand_id
1 'polypeptide(L)'
;MSHATMVATASPRVPAVRLAANRPRRQRPPSKVPNKDQNRNLSKNPALGFGIKKKNPVWQCVQNCGACCKLDKGPAFPYPEEIFEDPSDIELYKSLTGPDGWCIHYEKSTRKCSIYADRPYFCRVEPGIFEELYGIDKKKFHKEACSSCVDTIKAVYGLQSKELDNFKRAIWSMSSQ
;
A
#
# COMPACT_ATOMS: atom_id res chain seq x y z
N MET A 1 62.78 -12.25 -20.47
CA MET A 1 62.48 -13.11 -19.31
C MET A 1 62.81 -12.31 -18.05
N SER A 2 61.81 -11.73 -17.40
CA SER A 2 61.97 -11.08 -16.09
C SER A 2 60.78 -11.47 -15.24
N HIS A 3 61.10 -12.03 -14.08
CA HIS A 3 60.19 -12.74 -13.19
C HIS A 3 59.31 -11.76 -12.41
N ALA A 4 58.04 -12.11 -12.29
CA ALA A 4 57.09 -11.47 -11.39
C ALA A 4 57.39 -11.87 -9.94
N THR A 5 57.54 -10.88 -9.05
CA THR A 5 57.63 -11.09 -7.60
C THR A 5 56.22 -11.04 -7.02
N MET A 6 55.72 -12.18 -6.53
CA MET A 6 54.47 -12.27 -5.77
C MET A 6 54.71 -11.78 -4.34
N VAL A 7 53.96 -10.78 -3.89
CA VAL A 7 53.92 -10.36 -2.48
C VAL A 7 52.74 -11.06 -1.80
N ALA A 8 53.03 -11.93 -0.84
CA ALA A 8 52.03 -12.64 -0.06
C ALA A 8 51.49 -11.73 1.06
N THR A 9 50.21 -11.35 0.98
CA THR A 9 49.50 -10.65 2.06
C THR A 9 48.91 -11.67 3.03
N ALA A 10 49.33 -11.61 4.30
CA ALA A 10 48.84 -12.47 5.36
C ALA A 10 47.40 -12.10 5.79
N SER A 11 46.51 -13.11 5.83
CA SER A 11 45.13 -12.96 6.32
C SER A 11 45.07 -12.84 7.85
N PRO A 12 44.17 -12.00 8.42
CA PRO A 12 43.95 -11.95 9.86
C PRO A 12 43.21 -13.19 10.36
N ARG A 13 43.70 -13.77 11.46
CA ARG A 13 43.05 -14.87 12.19
C ARG A 13 41.91 -14.33 13.04
N VAL A 14 40.69 -14.78 12.80
CA VAL A 14 39.50 -14.45 13.59
C VAL A 14 39.42 -15.42 14.79
N PRO A 15 39.23 -14.94 16.04
CA PRO A 15 39.07 -15.84 17.18
C PRO A 15 37.65 -16.46 17.21
N ALA A 16 37.60 -17.78 17.41
CA ALA A 16 36.38 -18.54 17.58
C ALA A 16 35.70 -18.20 18.92
N VAL A 17 34.52 -17.58 18.87
CA VAL A 17 33.68 -17.37 20.05
C VAL A 17 32.92 -18.65 20.35
N ARG A 18 33.17 -19.22 21.53
CA ARG A 18 32.51 -20.40 22.06
C ARG A 18 31.04 -20.11 22.37
N LEU A 19 30.12 -20.87 21.79
CA LEU A 19 28.74 -20.95 22.29
C LEU A 19 28.75 -21.65 23.65
N ALA A 20 28.34 -20.92 24.69
CA ALA A 20 27.93 -21.49 25.96
C ALA A 20 26.73 -20.69 26.49
N ALA A 21 25.53 -21.27 26.35
CA ALA A 21 24.31 -20.74 26.96
C ALA A 21 23.59 -21.87 27.71
N ASN A 22 24.14 -22.26 28.87
CA ASN A 22 23.38 -22.94 29.91
C ASN A 22 22.80 -21.88 30.85
N ARG A 23 21.49 -21.61 30.74
CA ARG A 23 20.74 -20.88 31.77
C ARG A 23 19.65 -21.78 32.33
N PRO A 24 19.51 -21.86 33.68
CA PRO A 24 18.55 -22.74 34.32
C PRO A 24 17.10 -22.28 34.11
N ARG A 25 16.25 -23.26 33.83
CA ARG A 25 14.80 -23.20 33.69
C ARG A 25 14.17 -22.70 35.01
N ARG A 26 13.90 -21.40 35.12
CA ARG A 26 13.03 -20.86 36.18
C ARG A 26 11.59 -21.29 35.91
N GLN A 27 11.10 -22.20 36.74
CA GLN A 27 9.72 -22.64 36.78
C GLN A 27 8.83 -21.46 37.25
N ARG A 28 7.86 -21.08 36.43
CA ARG A 28 6.77 -20.17 36.81
C ARG A 28 5.71 -20.98 37.57
N PRO A 29 5.23 -20.53 38.75
CA PRO A 29 4.12 -21.18 39.46
C PRO A 29 2.79 -21.01 38.70
N PRO A 30 1.82 -21.92 38.88
CA PRO A 30 0.56 -21.91 38.14
C PRO A 30 -0.39 -20.88 38.76
N SER A 31 -0.66 -19.79 38.04
CA SER A 31 -1.73 -18.86 38.40
C SER A 31 -3.04 -19.34 37.78
N LYS A 32 -3.94 -19.71 38.68
CA LYS A 32 -5.31 -20.20 38.48
C LYS A 32 -6.07 -19.36 37.44
N VAL A 33 -6.65 -20.03 36.45
CA VAL A 33 -7.69 -19.49 35.57
C VAL A 33 -9.01 -19.55 36.32
N PRO A 34 -9.70 -18.43 36.63
CA PRO A 34 -11.10 -18.49 36.97
C PRO A 34 -11.90 -18.48 35.66
N ASN A 35 -12.51 -19.63 35.36
CA ASN A 35 -13.68 -19.68 34.50
C ASN A 35 -14.78 -18.83 35.16
N LYS A 36 -15.31 -17.85 34.44
CA LYS A 36 -16.54 -17.17 34.85
C LYS A 36 -17.36 -16.83 33.61
N ASP A 37 -18.15 -17.81 33.19
CA ASP A 37 -19.50 -17.57 32.71
C ASP A 37 -20.19 -16.53 33.59
N GLN A 38 -20.37 -15.33 33.07
CA GLN A 38 -21.43 -14.43 33.51
C GLN A 38 -22.13 -13.85 32.29
N ASN A 39 -23.13 -14.63 31.85
CA ASN A 39 -24.43 -14.10 31.50
C ASN A 39 -24.76 -12.86 32.34
N ARG A 40 -24.65 -11.68 31.72
CA ARG A 40 -25.32 -10.46 32.16
C ARG A 40 -26.11 -9.90 30.99
N ASN A 41 -27.30 -10.45 30.88
CA ASN A 41 -28.45 -9.79 30.30
C ASN A 41 -28.77 -8.54 31.14
N LEU A 42 -28.37 -7.35 30.66
CA LEU A 42 -28.82 -6.01 31.07
C LEU A 42 -28.10 -5.03 30.11
N SER A 43 -28.72 -4.21 29.28
CA SER A 43 -30.02 -3.57 29.37
C SER A 43 -30.54 -3.30 27.95
N LYS A 44 -31.76 -3.76 27.66
CA LYS A 44 -32.54 -3.24 26.55
C LYS A 44 -32.91 -1.80 26.92
N ASN A 45 -32.33 -0.82 26.25
CA ASN A 45 -32.94 0.49 26.11
C ASN A 45 -33.58 0.56 24.72
N PRO A 46 -34.91 0.37 24.58
CA PRO A 46 -35.61 0.72 23.36
C PRO A 46 -36.11 2.16 23.51
N ALA A 47 -35.27 3.15 23.23
CA ALA A 47 -35.75 4.53 23.16
C ALA A 47 -34.84 5.42 22.29
N LEU A 48 -35.49 6.09 21.33
CA LEU A 48 -35.00 7.16 20.46
C LEU A 48 -34.11 6.73 19.29
N GLY A 49 -34.79 6.35 18.20
CA GLY A 49 -34.20 6.22 16.89
C GLY A 49 -33.60 7.53 16.38
N PHE A 50 -32.32 7.47 16.02
CA PHE A 50 -31.82 8.14 14.83
C PHE A 50 -31.02 7.08 14.07
N GLY A 51 -31.62 6.56 12.99
CA GLY A 51 -30.93 5.69 12.05
C GLY A 51 -29.88 6.49 11.30
N ILE A 52 -28.75 6.79 11.95
CA ILE A 52 -27.58 7.36 11.30
C ILE A 52 -27.04 6.28 10.38
N LYS A 53 -27.51 6.27 9.12
CA LYS A 53 -26.91 5.48 8.06
C LYS A 53 -25.44 5.88 7.99
N LYS A 54 -24.55 4.95 8.33
CA LYS A 54 -23.10 5.17 8.25
C LYS A 54 -22.75 5.47 6.80
N LYS A 55 -22.50 6.75 6.48
CA LYS A 55 -22.03 7.15 5.16
C LYS A 55 -20.65 6.54 4.95
N ASN A 56 -20.45 5.88 3.81
CA ASN A 56 -19.15 5.39 3.37
C ASN A 56 -18.69 6.25 2.19
N PRO A 57 -17.37 6.46 2.04
CA PRO A 57 -16.84 7.18 0.90
C PRO A 57 -17.09 6.36 -0.37
N VAL A 58 -17.45 7.04 -1.45
CA VAL A 58 -17.60 6.43 -2.78
C VAL A 58 -16.40 6.87 -3.61
N TRP A 59 -15.56 5.91 -3.98
CA TRP A 59 -14.39 6.19 -4.81
C TRP A 59 -14.81 6.78 -6.16
N GLN A 60 -14.10 7.84 -6.57
CA GLN A 60 -14.16 8.39 -7.91
C GLN A 60 -12.81 9.02 -8.27
N CYS A 61 -12.45 9.03 -9.56
CA CYS A 61 -11.28 9.76 -10.03
C CYS A 61 -11.56 11.27 -10.00
N VAL A 62 -10.62 12.07 -9.49
CA VAL A 62 -10.72 13.54 -9.50
C VAL A 62 -9.81 14.15 -10.54
N GLN A 63 -10.31 15.19 -11.22
CA GLN A 63 -9.56 15.94 -12.22
C GLN A 63 -8.37 16.67 -11.59
N ASN A 64 -7.33 16.91 -12.40
CA ASN A 64 -6.11 17.64 -12.02
C ASN A 64 -5.32 17.05 -10.84
N CYS A 65 -5.49 15.76 -10.53
CA CYS A 65 -4.69 15.06 -9.52
C CYS A 65 -3.45 14.39 -10.12
N GLY A 66 -3.61 13.36 -10.96
CA GLY A 66 -2.48 12.69 -11.62
C GLY A 66 -1.55 11.87 -10.71
N ALA A 67 -1.80 11.76 -9.40
CA ALA A 67 -0.90 11.05 -8.47
C ALA A 67 -0.70 9.56 -8.81
N CYS A 68 -1.71 8.91 -9.43
CA CYS A 68 -1.59 7.54 -9.91
C CYS A 68 -0.52 7.38 -11.01
N CYS A 69 -0.20 8.44 -11.75
CA CYS A 69 0.82 8.43 -12.81
C CYS A 69 2.27 8.54 -12.30
N LYS A 70 2.51 8.75 -11.01
CA LYS A 70 3.84 8.61 -10.41
C LYS A 70 4.12 7.13 -10.17
N LEU A 71 4.64 6.41 -11.16
CA LEU A 71 4.75 4.94 -11.11
C LEU A 71 5.85 4.46 -10.17
N ASP A 72 6.97 5.18 -10.11
CA ASP A 72 8.00 4.95 -9.09
C ASP A 72 7.79 5.93 -7.92
N LYS A 73 7.34 5.37 -6.78
CA LYS A 73 7.07 6.07 -5.51
C LYS A 73 8.08 5.69 -4.40
N GLY A 74 9.11 4.91 -4.73
CA GLY A 74 10.08 4.40 -3.78
C GLY A 74 9.57 3.22 -2.92
N PRO A 75 10.40 2.74 -1.96
CA PRO A 75 10.27 1.43 -1.31
C PRO A 75 9.09 1.30 -0.34
N ALA A 76 8.35 2.39 -0.08
CA ALA A 76 7.15 2.35 0.75
C ALA A 76 5.92 1.82 -0.01
N PHE A 77 6.04 1.63 -1.33
CA PHE A 77 5.00 1.08 -2.19
C PHE A 77 5.50 -0.21 -2.84
N PRO A 78 4.59 -1.16 -3.17
CA PRO A 78 4.98 -2.39 -3.85
C PRO A 78 5.60 -2.12 -5.22
N TYR A 79 6.62 -2.91 -5.56
CA TYR A 79 7.23 -2.94 -6.89
C TYR A 79 6.34 -3.71 -7.88
N PRO A 80 6.46 -3.49 -9.20
CA PRO A 80 5.65 -4.21 -10.19
C PRO A 80 5.81 -5.74 -10.08
N GLU A 81 6.98 -6.25 -9.71
CA GLU A 81 7.23 -7.67 -9.46
C GLU A 81 6.46 -8.26 -8.27
N GLU A 82 5.99 -7.41 -7.36
CA GLU A 82 5.18 -7.81 -6.21
C GLU A 82 3.68 -7.74 -6.51
N ILE A 83 3.29 -7.02 -7.58
CA ILE A 83 1.89 -6.78 -7.96
C ILE A 83 1.45 -7.71 -9.08
N PHE A 84 2.30 -7.92 -10.08
CA PHE A 84 1.94 -8.64 -11.30
C PHE A 84 2.54 -10.04 -11.33
N GLU A 85 1.70 -11.02 -11.68
CA GLU A 85 2.15 -12.39 -11.92
C GLU A 85 2.64 -12.59 -13.36
N ASP A 86 2.08 -11.84 -14.33
CA ASP A 86 2.48 -11.90 -15.75
C ASP A 86 3.75 -11.04 -15.99
N PRO A 87 4.85 -11.63 -16.48
CA PRO A 87 6.05 -10.88 -16.85
C PRO A 87 5.80 -9.77 -17.88
N SER A 88 4.83 -9.95 -18.78
CA SER A 88 4.49 -8.98 -19.82
C SER A 88 3.93 -7.68 -19.21
N ASP A 89 3.18 -7.79 -18.12
CA ASP A 89 2.66 -6.63 -17.38
C ASP A 89 3.76 -5.91 -16.61
N ILE A 90 4.72 -6.65 -16.05
CA ILE A 90 5.91 -6.08 -15.40
C ILE A 90 6.72 -5.28 -16.42
N GLU A 91 6.97 -5.85 -17.60
CA GLU A 91 7.69 -5.20 -18.69
C GLU A 91 6.95 -3.95 -19.18
N LEU A 92 5.63 -4.05 -19.36
CA LEU A 92 4.81 -2.91 -19.75
C LEU A 92 4.86 -1.80 -18.70
N TYR A 93 4.67 -2.11 -17.41
CA TYR A 93 4.74 -1.13 -16.33
C TYR A 93 6.10 -0.41 -16.30
N LYS A 94 7.20 -1.15 -16.44
CA LYS A 94 8.56 -0.59 -16.50
C LYS A 94 8.76 0.30 -17.73
N SER A 95 8.29 -0.13 -18.90
CA SER A 95 8.39 0.65 -20.14
C SER A 95 7.65 1.99 -20.05
N LEU A 96 6.57 2.03 -19.26
CA LEU A 96 5.80 3.24 -19.02
C LEU A 96 6.45 4.16 -17.98
N THR A 97 7.40 3.68 -17.18
CA THR A 97 8.03 4.44 -16.09
C THR A 97 9.23 5.24 -16.62
N GLY A 98 9.10 6.55 -16.69
CA GLY A 98 10.16 7.47 -17.09
C GLY A 98 11.29 7.56 -16.06
N PRO A 99 12.43 8.18 -16.44
CA PRO A 99 13.61 8.27 -15.57
C PRO A 99 13.39 9.11 -14.31
N ASP A 100 12.38 9.96 -14.28
CA ASP A 100 11.95 10.74 -13.11
C ASP A 100 10.86 10.02 -12.29
N GLY A 101 10.59 8.75 -12.62
CA GLY A 101 9.59 7.89 -12.03
C GLY A 101 8.14 8.20 -12.40
N TRP A 102 7.89 9.20 -13.26
CA TRP A 102 6.55 9.49 -13.77
C TRP A 102 6.25 8.66 -15.01
N CYS A 103 4.98 8.36 -15.24
CA CYS A 103 4.56 7.73 -16.48
C CYS A 103 4.93 8.60 -17.69
N ILE A 104 5.52 8.01 -18.73
CA ILE A 104 5.90 8.73 -19.96
C ILE A 104 4.72 9.39 -20.68
N HIS A 105 3.50 8.90 -20.46
CA HIS A 105 2.28 9.47 -21.03
C HIS A 105 1.61 10.52 -20.13
N TYR A 106 2.18 10.83 -18.96
CA TYR A 106 1.64 11.85 -18.07
C TYR A 106 2.06 13.25 -18.52
N GLU A 107 1.09 14.00 -19.02
CA GLU A 107 1.26 15.40 -19.41
C GLU A 107 1.23 16.27 -18.14
N LYS A 108 2.40 16.68 -17.65
CA LYS A 108 2.53 17.42 -16.39
C LYS A 108 1.83 18.78 -16.40
N SER A 109 1.77 19.43 -17.56
CA SER A 109 1.16 20.75 -17.73
C SER A 109 -0.36 20.70 -17.50
N THR A 110 -1.02 19.72 -18.11
CA THR A 110 -2.48 19.53 -18.03
C THR A 110 -2.91 18.56 -16.94
N ARG A 111 -1.95 17.82 -16.36
CA ARG A 111 -2.15 16.73 -15.39
C ARG A 111 -3.09 15.63 -15.91
N LYS A 112 -2.93 15.28 -17.19
CA LYS A 112 -3.73 14.26 -17.88
C LYS A 112 -2.83 13.17 -18.46
N CYS A 113 -3.40 11.99 -18.66
CA CYS A 113 -2.75 10.94 -19.42
C CYS A 113 -3.07 11.14 -20.91
N SER A 114 -2.03 11.19 -21.76
CA SER A 114 -2.20 11.36 -23.22
C SER A 114 -2.89 10.17 -23.89
N ILE A 115 -2.81 8.98 -23.28
CA ILE A 115 -3.45 7.74 -23.74
C ILE A 115 -4.64 7.35 -22.84
N TYR A 116 -5.41 8.30 -22.32
CA TYR A 116 -6.41 8.03 -21.28
C TYR A 116 -7.40 6.90 -21.64
N ALA A 117 -7.84 6.86 -22.90
CA ALA A 117 -8.75 5.84 -23.44
C ALA A 117 -8.08 4.47 -23.54
N ASP A 118 -6.80 4.43 -23.91
CA ASP A 118 -6.02 3.22 -24.18
C ASP A 118 -5.14 2.80 -22.98
N ARG A 119 -5.41 3.35 -21.79
CA ARG A 119 -4.66 3.00 -20.59
C ARG A 119 -4.67 1.48 -20.35
N PRO A 120 -3.52 0.89 -19.99
CA PRO A 120 -3.46 -0.49 -19.53
C PRO A 120 -4.45 -0.73 -18.40
N TYR A 121 -4.93 -1.97 -18.27
CA TYR A 121 -5.96 -2.31 -17.28
C TYR A 121 -5.50 -1.94 -15.86
N PHE A 122 -4.24 -2.23 -15.49
CA PHE A 122 -3.69 -1.90 -14.16
C PHE A 122 -3.60 -0.39 -13.87
N CYS A 123 -3.72 0.48 -14.89
CA CYS A 123 -3.82 1.93 -14.71
C CYS A 123 -5.27 2.40 -14.39
N ARG A 124 -6.24 1.49 -14.38
CA ARG A 124 -7.65 1.77 -14.09
C ARG A 124 -7.99 1.32 -12.68
N VAL A 125 -8.66 2.20 -11.95
CA VAL A 125 -9.11 1.92 -10.59
C VAL A 125 -10.56 1.49 -10.68
N GLU A 126 -10.75 0.20 -10.94
CA GLU A 126 -12.06 -0.42 -11.14
C GLU A 126 -12.20 -1.66 -10.25
N PRO A 127 -13.43 -2.04 -9.84
CA PRO A 127 -13.63 -3.14 -8.91
C PRO A 127 -13.06 -4.49 -9.39
N GLY A 128 -13.20 -4.81 -10.68
CA GLY A 128 -12.70 -6.08 -11.22
C GLY A 128 -11.17 -6.17 -11.18
N ILE A 129 -10.49 -5.08 -11.48
CA ILE A 129 -9.02 -5.01 -11.48
C ILE A 129 -8.47 -5.11 -10.05
N PHE A 130 -9.16 -4.51 -9.07
CA PHE A 130 -8.78 -4.62 -7.66
C PHE A 130 -9.00 -6.03 -7.09
N GLU A 131 -10.03 -6.72 -7.57
CA GLU A 131 -10.27 -8.12 -7.24
C GLU A 131 -9.17 -9.01 -7.82
N GLU A 132 -8.79 -8.79 -9.08
CA GLU A 132 -7.75 -9.54 -9.79
C GLU A 132 -6.35 -9.32 -9.21
N LEU A 133 -5.90 -8.06 -9.08
CA LEU A 133 -4.53 -7.74 -8.68
C LEU A 133 -4.28 -7.85 -7.17
N TYR A 134 -5.33 -7.69 -6.35
CA TYR A 134 -5.17 -7.55 -4.88
C TYR A 134 -6.11 -8.46 -4.07
N GLY A 135 -6.97 -9.26 -4.71
CA GLY A 135 -7.96 -10.08 -4.01
C GLY A 135 -9.00 -9.26 -3.24
N ILE A 136 -9.24 -8.01 -3.62
CA ILE A 136 -10.16 -7.11 -2.94
C ILE A 136 -11.57 -7.29 -3.50
N ASP A 137 -12.46 -7.88 -2.68
CA ASP A 137 -13.89 -8.03 -3.01
C ASP A 137 -14.55 -6.68 -3.39
N LYS A 138 -15.42 -6.70 -4.40
CA LYS A 138 -16.13 -5.52 -4.92
C LYS A 138 -16.88 -4.72 -3.85
N LYS A 139 -17.37 -5.35 -2.78
CA LYS A 139 -18.02 -4.69 -1.63
C LYS A 139 -17.05 -3.85 -0.80
N LYS A 140 -15.75 -4.18 -0.83
CA LYS A 140 -14.67 -3.43 -0.16
C LYS A 140 -14.00 -2.43 -1.10
N PHE A 141 -14.21 -2.52 -2.41
CA PHE A 141 -13.57 -1.68 -3.44
C PHE A 141 -13.50 -0.20 -3.05
N HIS A 142 -14.64 0.46 -2.78
CA HIS A 142 -14.63 1.90 -2.52
C HIS A 142 -13.76 2.28 -1.31
N LYS A 143 -13.78 1.46 -0.24
CA LYS A 143 -12.97 1.70 0.95
C LYS A 143 -11.47 1.60 0.62
N GLU A 144 -11.07 0.52 -0.04
CA GLU A 144 -9.66 0.25 -0.33
C GLU A 144 -9.12 1.17 -1.42
N ALA A 145 -9.88 1.42 -2.48
CA ALA A 145 -9.50 2.36 -3.55
C ALA A 145 -9.38 3.79 -3.01
N CYS A 146 -10.27 4.22 -2.11
CA CYS A 146 -10.13 5.53 -1.44
C CYS A 146 -8.87 5.59 -0.58
N SER A 147 -8.57 4.55 0.21
CA SER A 147 -7.36 4.50 1.03
C SER A 147 -6.10 4.56 0.17
N SER A 148 -6.00 3.70 -0.84
CA SER A 148 -4.85 3.63 -1.76
C SER A 148 -4.62 4.95 -2.49
N CYS A 149 -5.68 5.60 -2.97
CA CYS A 149 -5.57 6.93 -3.59
C CYS A 149 -5.14 8.00 -2.59
N VAL A 150 -5.66 7.99 -1.36
CA VAL A 150 -5.21 8.90 -0.30
C VAL A 150 -3.71 8.75 -0.04
N ASP A 151 -3.22 7.53 0.14
CA ASP A 151 -1.81 7.30 0.47
C ASP A 151 -0.89 7.63 -0.72
N THR A 152 -1.32 7.31 -1.94
CA THR A 152 -0.64 7.72 -3.16
C THR A 152 -0.54 9.24 -3.28
N ILE A 153 -1.64 9.98 -3.06
CA ILE A 153 -1.64 11.44 -3.15
C ILE A 153 -0.73 12.05 -2.07
N LYS A 154 -0.74 11.51 -0.85
CA LYS A 154 0.15 11.98 0.22
C LYS A 154 1.62 11.78 -0.13
N ALA A 155 1.97 10.63 -0.71
CA ALA A 155 3.36 10.35 -1.09
C ALA A 155 3.85 11.26 -2.22
N VAL A 156 2.97 11.60 -3.18
CA VAL A 156 3.33 12.40 -4.35
C VAL A 156 3.33 13.90 -4.04
N TYR A 157 2.30 14.40 -3.35
CA TYR A 157 2.06 15.84 -3.17
C TYR A 157 2.13 16.31 -1.71
N GLY A 158 2.14 15.39 -0.75
CA GLY A 158 2.17 15.70 0.68
C GLY A 158 0.80 15.75 1.36
N LEU A 159 0.82 15.77 2.70
CA LEU A 159 -0.36 15.73 3.57
C LEU A 159 -1.25 16.99 3.48
N GLN A 160 -0.68 18.13 3.08
CA GLN A 160 -1.36 19.43 3.00
C GLN A 160 -1.64 19.86 1.55
N SER A 161 -1.66 18.90 0.62
CA SER A 161 -1.85 19.15 -0.81
C SER A 161 -3.30 19.47 -1.17
N LYS A 162 -3.49 20.37 -2.14
CA LYS A 162 -4.82 20.69 -2.67
C LYS A 162 -5.46 19.46 -3.33
N GLU A 163 -4.64 18.60 -3.93
CA GLU A 163 -5.02 17.35 -4.56
C GLU A 163 -5.67 16.40 -3.54
N LEU A 164 -5.10 16.28 -2.34
CA LEU A 164 -5.66 15.45 -1.27
C LEU A 164 -6.98 16.01 -0.76
N ASP A 165 -7.05 17.33 -0.56
CA ASP A 165 -8.27 17.98 -0.09
C ASP A 165 -9.40 17.87 -1.12
N ASN A 166 -9.09 18.07 -2.40
CA ASN A 166 -10.04 17.89 -3.50
C ASN A 166 -10.55 16.45 -3.55
N PHE A 167 -9.66 15.46 -3.45
CA PHE A 167 -10.03 14.05 -3.46
C PHE A 167 -10.95 13.69 -2.28
N LYS A 168 -10.57 14.10 -1.06
CA LYS A 168 -11.39 13.88 0.14
C LYS A 168 -12.78 14.48 -0.02
N ARG A 169 -12.92 15.72 -0.50
CA ARG A 169 -14.25 16.31 -0.71
C ARG A 169 -15.07 15.51 -1.72
N ALA A 170 -14.47 15.08 -2.83
CA ALA A 170 -15.17 14.35 -3.87
C ALA A 170 -15.75 13.01 -3.39
N ILE A 171 -14.97 12.20 -2.65
CA ILE A 171 -15.40 10.86 -2.23
C ILE A 171 -16.50 10.87 -1.15
N TRP A 172 -16.68 12.00 -0.44
CA TRP A 172 -17.74 12.18 0.56
C TRP A 172 -18.95 12.97 0.03
N SER A 173 -18.78 13.72 -1.06
CA SER A 173 -19.87 14.50 -1.68
C SER A 173 -20.95 13.61 -2.30
N MET A 174 -20.58 12.43 -2.81
CA MET A 174 -21.52 11.51 -3.48
C MET A 174 -22.38 10.71 -2.49
N SER A 175 -22.04 10.70 -1.19
CA SER A 175 -22.80 10.03 -0.13
C SER A 175 -24.04 10.82 0.33
N SER A 176 -24.43 11.87 -0.40
CA SER A 176 -25.50 12.81 -0.04
C SER A 176 -26.57 12.99 -1.11
N GLN A 177 -26.55 12.16 -2.17
CA GLN A 177 -27.63 12.08 -3.15
C GLN A 177 -28.31 10.72 -3.04
#